data_AF-A0A6M0A679-F1
#
_entry.id   AF-A0A6M0A679-F1
#
_cell.length_a   1.000
_cell.length_b   1.000
_cell.length_c   1.000
_cell.angle_alpha   90.00
_cell.angle_beta   90.00
_cell.angle_gamma   90.00
#
_symmetry.space_group_name_H-M   'P 1'
#
loop_
_entity.id
_entity.type
_entity.pdbx_description
1 polymer ?
#
loop_
_entity_poly.entity_id
_entity_poly.type
_entity_poly.pdbx_seq_one_letter_code
_entity_poly.pdbx_strand_id
1 'polypeptide(L)'
;MIIETQQLFKKYRSKGILVDTNILLLWFVGKVNEKRISQFNRTEKFLPEHYQLLDRLLKFAKIVTTPNILTEINSLINQLGEP
;
A
#
# COMPACT_ATOMS: atom_id res chain seq x y z
N MET A 1 -20.56 7.86 -9.85
CA MET A 1 -19.33 7.71 -9.04
C MET A 1 -18.77 6.29 -8.94
N ILE A 2 -19.42 5.32 -8.28
CA ILE A 2 -18.81 3.98 -8.07
C ILE A 2 -18.61 3.22 -9.39
N ILE A 3 -19.58 3.27 -10.30
CA ILE A 3 -19.51 2.58 -11.61
C ILE A 3 -18.38 3.14 -12.47
N GLU A 4 -18.23 4.47 -12.53
CA GLU A 4 -17.17 5.13 -13.29
C GLU A 4 -15.77 4.74 -12.78
N THR A 5 -15.62 4.62 -11.46
CA THR A 5 -14.36 4.20 -10.83
C THR A 5 -13.99 2.77 -11.20
N GLN A 6 -14.96 1.85 -11.22
CA GLN A 6 -14.75 0.46 -11.63
C GLN A 6 -14.36 0.37 -13.12
N GLN A 7 -14.99 1.17 -13.98
CA GLN A 7 -14.64 1.24 -15.40
C GLN A 7 -13.21 1.77 -15.60
N LEU A 8 -12.80 2.77 -14.81
CA LEU A 8 -11.43 3.29 -14.84
C LEU A 8 -10.42 2.21 -14.43
N PHE A 9 -10.67 1.50 -13.33
CA PHE A 9 -9.79 0.41 -12.90
C PHE A 9 -9.70 -0.71 -13.92
N LYS A 10 -10.81 -1.09 -14.55
CA LYS A 10 -10.79 -2.09 -15.63
C LYS A 10 -9.96 -1.61 -16.83
N LYS A 11 -10.13 -0.35 -17.24
CA LYS A 11 -9.42 0.26 -18.39
C LYS A 11 -7.90 0.34 -18.17
N TYR A 12 -7.47 0.65 -16.95
CA TYR A 12 -6.05 0.87 -16.64
C TYR A 12 -5.35 -0.31 -15.95
N ARG A 13 -6.06 -1.42 -15.68
CA ARG A 13 -5.54 -2.59 -14.94
C ARG A 13 -4.21 -3.10 -15.48
N SER A 14 -4.09 -3.18 -16.81
CA SER A 14 -2.89 -3.67 -17.50
C SER A 14 -1.78 -2.62 -17.65
N LYS A 15 -2.09 -1.33 -17.52
CA LYS A 15 -1.12 -0.24 -17.65
C LYS A 15 -0.32 -0.01 -16.37
N GLY A 16 -0.94 -0.30 -15.24
CA GLY A 16 -0.35 -0.08 -13.92
C GLY A 16 -0.95 1.10 -13.18
N ILE A 17 -0.51 1.28 -11.94
CA ILE A 17 -0.95 2.34 -11.03
C ILE A 17 0.25 2.96 -10.33
N LEU A 18 0.25 4.29 -10.22
CA LEU A 18 1.17 5.04 -9.36
C LEU A 18 0.52 5.17 -7.99
N VAL A 19 1.22 4.73 -6.94
CA VAL A 19 0.74 4.74 -5.56
C VAL A 19 1.65 5.61 -4.71
N ASP A 20 1.02 6.47 -3.90
CA ASP A 20 1.67 7.34 -2.91
C ASP A 20 2.32 6.52 -1.77
N THR A 21 3.37 7.08 -1.15
CA THR A 21 4.15 6.53 -0.03
C THR A 21 3.33 5.87 1.05
N ASN A 22 2.36 6.62 1.59
CA ASN A 22 1.70 6.23 2.83
C ASN A 22 0.78 5.03 2.58
N ILE A 23 0.19 4.98 1.39
CA ILE A 23 -0.72 3.92 0.97
C ILE A 23 0.09 2.68 0.59
N LEU A 24 1.21 2.84 -0.10
CA LEU A 24 2.08 1.72 -0.43
C LEU A 24 2.67 1.07 0.82
N LEU A 25 3.09 1.87 1.81
CA LEU A 25 3.58 1.35 3.09
C LEU A 25 2.50 0.57 3.84
N LEU A 26 1.28 1.09 3.91
CA LEU A 26 0.14 0.35 4.49
C LEU A 26 -0.06 -1.01 3.79
N TRP A 27 0.02 -1.03 2.46
CA TRP A 27 -0.09 -2.28 1.70
C TRP A 27 1.03 -3.27 2.02
N PHE A 28 2.28 -2.80 2.10
CA PHE A 28 3.42 -3.65 2.47
C PHE A 28 3.33 -4.20 3.88
N VAL A 29 3.08 -3.35 4.88
CA VAL A 29 2.96 -3.78 6.28
C VAL A 29 1.80 -4.78 6.43
N GLY A 30 0.65 -4.49 5.82
CA GLY A 30 -0.49 -5.41 5.83
C GLY A 30 -0.24 -6.74 5.11
N LYS A 31 0.51 -6.72 3.99
CA LYS A 31 0.91 -7.94 3.27
C LYS A 31 1.81 -8.86 4.09
N VAL A 32 2.68 -8.28 4.92
CA VAL A 32 3.58 -9.05 5.80
C VAL A 32 2.85 -9.50 7.06
N ASN A 33 2.17 -8.59 7.75
CA ASN A 33 1.38 -8.88 8.93
C ASN A 33 0.35 -7.77 9.21
N GLU A 34 -0.93 -8.05 8.92
CA GLU A 34 -2.05 -7.13 9.18
C GLU A 34 -2.09 -6.61 10.63
N LYS A 35 -1.69 -7.43 11.62
CA LYS A 35 -1.69 -7.04 13.04
C LYS A 35 -0.65 -5.96 13.38
N ARG A 36 0.37 -5.79 12.54
CA ARG A 36 1.41 -4.77 12.71
C ARG A 36 1.02 -3.40 12.17
N ILE A 37 -0.09 -3.29 11.43
CA ILE A 37 -0.56 -2.01 10.87
C ILE A 37 -0.74 -0.96 11.98
N SER A 38 -1.37 -1.34 13.10
CA SER A 38 -1.61 -0.46 14.24
C SER A 38 -0.39 -0.22 15.14
N GLN A 39 0.71 -0.93 14.92
CA GLN A 39 1.92 -0.87 15.74
C GLN A 39 3.05 -0.06 15.09
N PHE A 40 2.88 0.32 13.82
CA PHE A 40 3.86 1.09 13.07
C PHE A 40 3.50 2.57 13.09
N ASN A 41 4.38 3.43 13.60
CA ASN A 41 4.16 4.89 13.72
C ASN A 41 3.65 5.56 12.43
N ARG A 42 3.97 5.00 11.26
CA ARG A 42 3.54 5.52 9.95
C ARG A 42 2.19 4.98 9.47
N THR A 43 1.78 3.81 9.96
CA THR A 43 0.52 3.16 9.58
C THR A 43 -0.51 3.05 10.69
N GLU A 44 -0.17 3.48 11.92
CA GLU A 44 -1.00 3.36 13.13
C GLU A 44 -2.37 4.03 13.00
N LYS A 45 -2.47 5.06 12.16
CA LYS A 45 -3.73 5.76 11.83
C LYS A 45 -4.68 4.94 10.96
N PHE A 46 -4.22 3.82 10.40
CA PHE A 46 -5.02 2.96 9.55
C PHE A 46 -5.49 1.72 10.30
N LEU A 47 -6.64 1.20 9.88
CA LEU A 47 -7.20 -0.04 10.37
C LEU A 47 -6.89 -1.18 9.38
N PRO A 48 -6.89 -2.45 9.82
CA PRO A 48 -6.72 -3.60 8.94
C PRO A 48 -7.69 -3.61 7.74
N GLU A 49 -8.91 -3.11 7.91
CA GLU A 49 -9.92 -3.03 6.84
C GLU A 49 -9.49 -2.08 5.71
N HIS A 50 -8.72 -1.04 6.01
CA HIS A 50 -8.16 -0.14 5.00
C HIS A 50 -7.15 -0.86 4.11
N TYR A 51 -6.29 -1.70 4.71
CA TYR A 51 -5.40 -2.58 3.96
C TYR A 51 -6.18 -3.56 3.10
N GLN A 52 -7.21 -4.21 3.65
CA GLN A 52 -7.99 -5.20 2.91
C GLN A 52 -8.69 -4.59 1.69
N LEU A 53 -9.20 -3.36 1.81
CA LEU A 53 -9.72 -2.61 0.67
C LEU A 53 -8.63 -2.37 -0.37
N LEU A 54 -7.48 -1.87 0.08
CA LEU A 54 -6.37 -1.55 -0.78
C LEU A 54 -5.84 -2.77 -1.52
N ASP A 55 -5.76 -3.93 -0.87
CA ASP A 55 -5.31 -5.18 -1.49
C ASP A 55 -6.24 -5.65 -2.62
N ARG A 56 -7.55 -5.45 -2.46
CA ARG A 56 -8.51 -5.71 -3.54
C ARG A 56 -8.32 -4.74 -4.71
N LEU A 57 -7.99 -3.49 -4.42
CA LEU A 57 -7.81 -2.44 -5.41
C LEU A 57 -6.49 -2.59 -6.18
N LEU A 58 -5.39 -2.97 -5.54
CA LEU A 58 -4.04 -2.93 -6.13
C LEU A 58 -3.67 -4.09 -7.07
N LYS A 59 -4.62 -4.89 -7.58
CA LYS A 59 -4.31 -5.98 -8.55
C LYS A 59 -4.03 -5.47 -9.98
N PHE A 60 -3.16 -4.46 -10.11
CA PHE A 60 -2.68 -3.93 -11.38
C PHE A 60 -1.43 -4.70 -11.85
N ALA A 61 -1.19 -4.73 -13.15
CA ALA A 61 -0.03 -5.41 -13.74
C ALA A 61 1.31 -4.80 -13.29
N LYS A 62 1.31 -3.51 -12.93
CA LYS A 62 2.48 -2.78 -12.43
C LYS A 62 2.07 -1.84 -11.31
N ILE A 63 2.82 -1.84 -10.22
CA ILE A 63 2.71 -0.84 -9.15
C ILE A 63 3.99 -0.03 -9.20
N VAL A 64 3.87 1.28 -9.41
CA VAL A 64 5.01 2.21 -9.40
C VAL A 64 4.85 3.21 -8.26
N THR A 65 5.97 3.76 -7.81
CA THR A 65 6.03 4.74 -6.74
C THR A 65 7.24 5.65 -6.95
N THR A 66 7.39 6.71 -6.17
CA THR A 66 8.53 7.63 -6.31
C THR A 66 9.80 7.08 -5.63
N PRO A 67 11.01 7.55 -5.97
CA PRO A 67 12.24 7.02 -5.36
C PRO A 67 12.38 7.27 -3.85
N ASN A 68 11.90 8.42 -3.34
CA ASN A 68 11.92 8.74 -1.90
C ASN A 68 11.28 7.66 -1.02
N ILE A 69 10.35 6.90 -1.61
CA ILE A 69 9.55 5.84 -1.00
C ILE A 69 10.41 4.63 -0.67
N LEU A 70 11.33 4.27 -1.56
CA LEU A 70 12.26 3.16 -1.34
C LEU A 70 13.21 3.50 -0.20
N THR A 71 13.63 4.75 -0.08
CA THR A 71 14.48 5.22 1.03
C THR A 71 13.75 5.16 2.36
N GLU A 72 12.50 5.62 2.43
CA GLU A 72 11.68 5.54 3.65
C GLU A 72 11.37 4.10 4.04
N ILE A 73 11.00 3.23 3.08
CA ILE A 73 10.78 1.81 3.33
C ILE A 73 12.06 1.12 3.79
N ASN A 74 13.22 1.42 3.20
CA ASN A 74 14.50 0.85 3.62
C ASN A 74 14.83 1.23 5.08
N SER A 75 14.58 2.48 5.47
CA SER A 75 14.71 2.92 6.86
C SER A 75 13.76 2.17 7.80
N LEU A 76 12.51 1.96 7.38
CA LEU A 76 11.49 1.25 8.15
C LEU A 76 11.75 -0.27 8.26
N ILE A 77 12.30 -0.90 7.22
CA ILE A 77 12.69 -2.31 7.26
C ILE A 77 13.81 -2.54 8.27
N ASN A 78 14.75 -1.61 8.38
CA ASN A 78 15.80 -1.69 9.41
C ASN A 78 15.21 -1.62 10.84
N GLN A 79 14.08 -0.93 11.02
CA GLN A 79 13.37 -0.88 12.32
C GLN A 79 12.54 -2.14 12.61
N LEU A 80 12.19 -2.94 11.60
CA LEU A 80 11.47 -4.22 11.79
C LEU A 80 12.36 -5.31 12.40
N GLY A 81 13.69 -5.17 12.29
CA GLY A 81 14.67 -6.16 12.71
C GLY A 81 15.19 -6.00 14.14
N GLU A 82 14.77 -4.96 14.87
CA GLU A 82 15.09 -4.86 16.30
C GLU A 82 14.06 -5.66 17.13
N PRO A 83 14.53 -6.48 18.09
CA PRO A 83 13.69 -7.39 18.87
C PRO A 83 12.66 -6.69 19.77
#